data_AF-A0A182VSN7-F1
#
_entry.id   AF-A0A182VSN7-F1
#
_cell.length_a   1.000
_cell.length_b   1.000
_cell.length_c   1.000
_cell.angle_alpha   90.00
_cell.angle_beta   90.00
_cell.angle_gamma   90.00
#
_symmetry.space_group_name_H-M   'P 1'
#
loop_
_entity.id
_entity.type
_entity.pdbx_description
1 polymer ?
#
loop_
_entity_poly.entity_id
_entity_poly.type
_entity_poly.pdbx_seq_one_letter_code
_entity_poly.pdbx_strand_id
1 'polypeptide(L)'
;MLEVYAGKLKSIIIGDETWIYAYDPETTDQSCEYRSPNEPRPKKSCQSRSKIKMMLTAFFDSGGEVHKEFLPRAKRWTKSII
;
A
#
# COMPACT_ATOMS: atom_id res chain seq x y z
N MET A 1 -14.86 -26.91 -22.05
CA MET A 1 -14.20 -27.32 -20.79
C MET A 1 -13.73 -26.10 -20.00
N LEU A 2 -12.93 -25.20 -20.60
CA LEU A 2 -12.52 -23.92 -19.97
C LEU A 2 -13.68 -22.95 -19.69
N GLU A 3 -14.72 -22.90 -20.54
CA GLU A 3 -15.86 -21.98 -20.37
C GLU A 3 -16.70 -22.25 -19.11
N VAL A 4 -16.74 -23.52 -18.64
CA VAL A 4 -17.45 -23.89 -17.41
C VAL A 4 -16.75 -23.31 -16.17
N TYR A 5 -15.42 -23.22 -16.20
CA TYR A 5 -14.64 -22.60 -15.13
C TYR A 5 -14.80 -21.08 -15.12
N ALA A 6 -14.91 -20.45 -16.30
CA ALA A 6 -15.11 -19.00 -16.40
C ALA A 6 -16.39 -18.53 -15.68
N GLY A 7 -17.46 -19.33 -15.71
CA GLY A 7 -18.67 -19.05 -14.93
C GLY A 7 -18.49 -19.20 -13.42
N LYS A 8 -17.65 -20.15 -12.98
CA LYS A 8 -17.40 -20.45 -11.57
C LYS A 8 -16.46 -19.46 -10.89
N LEU A 9 -15.55 -18.85 -11.64
CA LEU A 9 -14.66 -17.80 -11.15
C LEU A 9 -15.41 -16.50 -10.81
N LYS A 10 -16.61 -16.30 -11.37
CA LYS A 10 -17.41 -15.08 -11.13
C LYS A 10 -18.04 -14.98 -9.74
N SER A 11 -18.07 -16.07 -8.98
CA SER A 11 -18.62 -16.10 -7.63
C SER A 11 -17.54 -16.14 -6.55
N ILE A 12 -16.28 -16.01 -6.92
CA ILE A 12 -15.15 -16.10 -5.99
C ILE A 12 -14.83 -14.71 -5.48
N ILE A 13 -14.94 -14.53 -4.17
CA ILE A 13 -14.49 -13.32 -3.49
C ILE A 13 -13.03 -13.54 -3.07
N ILE A 14 -12.14 -12.64 -3.48
CA ILE A 14 -10.72 -12.63 -3.13
C ILE A 14 -10.50 -11.49 -2.14
N GLY A 15 -9.97 -11.82 -0.97
CA GLY A 15 -9.55 -10.84 0.03
C GLY A 15 -8.03 -10.83 0.19
N ASP A 16 -7.43 -9.65 0.27
CA ASP A 16 -6.01 -9.48 0.60
C ASP A 16 -5.78 -8.34 1.61
N GLU A 17 -4.69 -8.46 2.36
CA GLU A 17 -4.26 -7.50 3.38
C GLU A 17 -2.88 -6.94 3.03
N THR A 18 -2.83 -5.65 2.70
CA THR A 18 -1.59 -4.95 2.34
C THR A 18 -1.25 -3.87 3.36
N TRP A 19 0.02 -3.79 3.73
CA TRP A 19 0.55 -2.72 4.57
C TRP A 19 0.88 -1.49 3.74
N ILE A 20 0.20 -0.38 4.03
CA ILE A 20 0.46 0.92 3.43
C ILE A 20 1.27 1.74 4.41
N TYR A 21 2.45 2.18 3.97
CA TYR A 21 3.28 3.13 4.70
C TYR A 21 3.00 4.51 4.11
N ALA A 22 2.66 5.47 4.95
CA ALA A 22 2.80 6.86 4.51
C ALA A 22 4.31 7.11 4.37
N TYR A 23 4.74 7.58 3.21
CA TYR A 23 6.07 8.14 3.08
C TYR A 23 5.89 9.64 3.16
N ASP A 24 6.73 10.32 3.93
CA ASP A 24 6.85 11.76 3.76
C ASP A 24 7.51 11.95 2.40
N PRO A 25 6.84 12.58 1.40
CA PRO A 25 7.48 12.84 0.13
C PRO A 25 8.44 14.01 0.36
N GLU A 26 9.57 13.77 1.04
CA GLU A 26 10.77 14.57 0.80
C GLU A 26 11.03 14.43 -0.70
N THR A 27 10.57 15.44 -1.42
CA THR A 27 10.57 15.46 -2.87
C THR A 27 12.02 15.54 -3.26
N THR A 28 12.45 14.76 -4.25
CA THR A 28 13.84 14.82 -4.74
C THR A 28 14.28 16.26 -5.00
N ASP A 29 13.35 17.14 -5.40
CA ASP A 29 13.55 18.59 -5.54
C ASP A 29 13.94 19.34 -4.25
N GLN A 30 13.44 18.96 -3.07
CA GLN A 30 13.87 19.54 -1.79
C GLN A 30 15.23 19.02 -1.34
N SER A 31 15.66 17.87 -1.84
CA SER A 31 17.02 17.32 -1.60
C SER A 31 18.07 17.81 -2.61
N CYS A 32 17.65 18.55 -3.64
CA CYS A 32 18.53 19.17 -4.62
C CYS A 32 19.20 20.41 -4.02
N GLU A 33 20.25 20.20 -3.24
CA GLU A 33 21.14 21.29 -2.83
C GLU A 33 21.99 21.75 -4.03
N TYR A 34 21.93 23.03 -4.39
CA TYR A 34 22.80 23.62 -5.40
C TYR A 34 24.21 23.78 -4.79
N ARG A 35 25.20 23.01 -5.27
CA ARG A 35 26.56 22.99 -4.70
C ARG A 35 27.65 23.24 -5.75
N SER A 36 28.80 23.72 -5.27
CA SER A 36 29.99 23.97 -6.09
C SER A 36 30.68 22.66 -6.52
N PRO A 37 31.37 22.62 -7.69
CA PRO A 37 31.94 21.39 -8.25
C PRO A 37 32.96 20.63 -7.39
N ASN A 38 33.53 21.26 -6.36
CA ASN A 38 34.57 20.69 -5.50
C ASN A 38 34.06 20.12 -4.16
N GLU A 39 32.75 20.06 -3.94
CA GLU A 39 32.19 19.54 -2.68
C GLU A 39 32.01 18.01 -2.70
N PRO A 40 32.27 17.28 -1.59
CA PRO A 40 31.99 15.84 -1.49
C PRO A 40 30.53 15.50 -1.80
N ARG A 41 30.29 14.33 -2.44
CA ARG A 41 28.94 13.91 -2.86
C ARG A 41 27.98 13.87 -1.67
N PRO A 42 26.76 14.43 -1.81
CA PRO A 42 25.79 14.39 -0.74
C PRO A 42 25.39 12.95 -0.44
N LYS A 43 25.29 12.65 0.86
CA LYS A 43 24.72 11.40 1.34
C LYS A 43 23.23 11.45 1.04
N LYS A 44 22.80 10.75 -0.01
CA LYS A 44 21.38 10.65 -0.38
C LYS A 44 20.57 10.35 0.88
N SER A 45 19.58 11.18 1.20
CA SER A 45 18.64 10.86 2.26
C SER A 45 17.95 9.56 1.86
N CYS A 46 18.23 8.49 2.61
CA CYS A 46 17.47 7.26 2.46
C CYS A 46 16.09 7.59 3.01
N GLN A 47 15.05 7.58 2.17
CA GLN A 47 13.69 7.88 2.56
C GLN A 47 13.35 7.09 3.84
N SER A 48 13.20 7.81 4.94
CA SER A 48 12.85 7.19 6.21
C SER A 48 11.37 6.81 6.16
N ARG A 49 11.07 5.54 6.44
CA ARG A 49 9.67 5.07 6.53
C ARG A 49 8.98 5.90 7.61
N SER A 50 7.86 6.56 7.30
CA SER A 50 7.17 7.34 8.33
C SER A 50 6.65 6.43 9.46
N LYS A 51 6.41 7.03 10.63
CA LYS A 51 5.87 6.32 11.81
C LYS A 51 4.43 5.82 11.57
N ILE A 52 3.75 6.33 10.55
CA ILE A 52 2.36 5.99 10.20
C ILE A 52 2.35 4.78 9.24
N LYS A 53 1.72 3.70 9.69
CA LYS A 53 1.45 2.50 8.87
C LYS A 53 -0.01 2.17 9.03
N MET A 54 -0.69 1.95 7.93
CA MET A 54 -2.08 1.53 7.88
C MET A 54 -2.13 0.13 7.29
N MET A 55 -3.07 -0.67 7.76
CA MET A 55 -3.39 -1.96 7.15
C MET A 55 -4.61 -1.73 6.26
N LEU A 56 -4.46 -2.01 4.96
CA LEU A 56 -5.56 -2.03 4.02
C LEU A 56 -6.02 -3.48 3.88
N THR A 57 -7.29 -3.71 4.17
CA THR A 57 -7.95 -4.98 3.85
C THR A 57 -8.91 -4.71 2.71
N ALA A 58 -8.74 -5.40 1.59
CA ALA A 58 -9.55 -5.20 0.40
C ALA A 58 -10.11 -6.53 -0.10
N PHE A 59 -11.38 -6.51 -0.47
CA PHE A 59 -12.11 -7.64 -1.04
C PHE A 59 -12.55 -7.30 -2.46
N PHE A 60 -12.29 -8.21 -3.39
CA PHE A 60 -12.61 -8.09 -4.81
C PHE A 60 -13.43 -9.29 -5.25
N ASP A 61 -14.36 -9.03 -6.14
CA ASP A 61 -15.08 -10.02 -6.93
C ASP A 61 -14.73 -9.81 -8.41
N SER A 62 -15.14 -10.73 -9.28
CA SER A 62 -15.04 -10.62 -10.73
C SER A 62 -15.65 -9.32 -11.30
N GLY A 63 -16.58 -8.69 -10.57
CA GLY A 63 -17.20 -7.41 -10.92
C GLY A 63 -16.46 -6.17 -10.40
N GLY A 64 -15.42 -6.31 -9.57
CA GLY A 64 -14.64 -5.21 -9.03
C GLY A 64 -14.51 -5.22 -7.51
N GLU A 65 -14.29 -4.03 -6.93
CA GLU A 65 -14.11 -3.86 -5.49
C GLU A 65 -15.43 -4.05 -4.74
N VAL A 66 -15.45 -5.00 -3.80
CA VAL A 66 -16.61 -5.29 -2.94
C VAL A 66 -16.54 -4.48 -1.66
N HIS A 67 -15.36 -4.43 -1.05
CA HIS A 67 -15.15 -3.76 0.23
C HIS A 67 -13.68 -3.38 0.42
N LYS A 68 -13.45 -2.24 1.07
CA LYS A 68 -12.13 -1.85 1.58
C LYS A 68 -12.24 -1.21 2.95
N GLU A 69 -11.31 -1.55 3.83
CA GLU A 69 -11.19 -0.94 5.14
C GLU A 69 -9.74 -0.53 5.42
N PHE A 70 -9.57 0.67 5.97
CA PHE A 70 -8.29 1.18 6.44
C PHE A 70 -8.23 1.10 7.96
N LEU A 71 -7.35 0.25 8.48
CA LEU A 71 -7.15 0.09 9.91
C LEU A 71 -5.94 0.91 10.38
N PRO A 72 -6.12 1.89 11.29
CA PRO A 72 -5.01 2.57 11.93
C PRO A 72 -4.28 1.62 12.89
N ARG A 73 -2.97 1.84 13.05
CA ARG A 73 -2.03 1.00 13.82
C ARG A 73 -2.36 0.94 15.32
N ALA A 74 -3.42 0.24 15.71
CA ALA A 74 -3.76 -0.09 17.11
C ALA A 74 -4.92 -1.07 17.28
N LYS A 75 -5.78 -1.28 16.27
CA LYS A 75 -6.92 -2.18 16.42
C LYS A 75 -6.48 -3.63 16.20
N ARG A 76 -6.51 -4.44 17.26
CA ARG A 76 -6.47 -5.90 17.11
C ARG A 76 -7.79 -6.34 16.51
N TRP A 77 -7.72 -7.31 15.61
CA TRP A 77 -8.85 -8.04 15.07
C TRP A 77 -9.65 -8.71 16.18
N THR A 78 -10.61 -8.02 16.79
CA THR A 78 -11.72 -8.69 17.47
C THR A 78 -12.63 -9.21 16.36
N LYS A 79 -12.64 -10.54 16.20
CA LYS A 79 -13.42 -11.26 15.18
C LYS A 79 -14.83 -10.68 15.05
N SER A 80 -15.10 -10.17 13.85
CA SER A 80 -16.36 -10.26 13.09
C SER A 80 -16.34 -9.15 12.04
N ILE A 81 -15.56 -9.37 10.98
CA ILE A 81 -15.79 -8.75 9.68
C ILE A 81 -16.22 -9.91 8.81
N ILE A 82 -17.42 -9.78 8.25
CA ILE A 82 -18.30 -10.83 7.68
C ILE A 82 -19.14 -11.56 8.74
#